data_AF-A0A673IXF1-F1
#
_entry.id   AF-A0A673IXF1-F1
#
_cell.length_a   1.000
_cell.length_b   1.000
_cell.length_c   1.000
_cell.angle_alpha   90.00
_cell.angle_beta   90.00
_cell.angle_gamma   90.00
#
_symmetry.space_group_name_H-M   'P 1'
#
loop_
_entity.id
_entity.type
_entity.pdbx_description
1 polymer ?
#
loop_
_entity_poly.entity_id
_entity_poly.type
_entity_poly.pdbx_seq_one_letter_code
_entity_poly.pdbx_strand_id
1 'polypeptide(L)'
;MYTLMSNKQYYDALNTTGKIANTEGINSMYTYSTFNTEPLNVKQKFYMCFLTSLYTIVLYKLVNTLLGVVKPDVYKVYPEEPPNDTDVEDTLHLIQKNDSRLMEVNLNNIQDIPIPTLKAIFEAMERNTHVLSLSIAGTRSNDPVAHAIAEMLQSNTTLQSLNIESNFITAQGMMAIIKALKENSTLTEIKIDNQRQILGDSVEMEIASMLENNPSIIKIGYHFTQQGPRARAALAITRNNDILRQQRVR
;
A
#
# COMPACT_ATOMS: atom_id res chain seq x y z
N MET A 1 6.26 -1.46 -58.48
CA MET A 1 6.83 -0.56 -59.49
C MET A 1 5.98 0.69 -59.48
N TYR A 2 6.39 1.73 -58.74
CA TYR A 2 5.58 2.94 -58.59
C TYR A 2 5.89 3.87 -59.77
N THR A 3 4.97 3.95 -60.73
CA THR A 3 5.08 4.90 -61.85
C THR A 3 4.82 6.30 -61.30
N LEU A 4 5.86 7.14 -61.25
CA LEU A 4 5.73 8.55 -60.92
C LEU A 4 4.82 9.22 -61.98
N MET A 5 3.79 9.93 -61.52
CA MET A 5 3.02 10.82 -62.40
C MET A 5 3.96 11.81 -63.09
N SER A 6 3.76 12.05 -64.38
CA SER A 6 4.54 13.07 -65.08
C SER A 6 4.25 14.46 -64.47
N ASN A 7 5.28 15.30 -64.36
CA ASN A 7 5.17 16.63 -63.74
C ASN A 7 4.01 17.47 -64.29
N LYS A 8 3.63 17.29 -65.56
CA LYS A 8 2.51 18.00 -66.19
C LYS A 8 1.16 17.69 -65.53
N GLN A 9 0.91 16.43 -65.17
CA GLN A 9 -0.35 16.02 -64.51
C GLN A 9 -0.45 16.51 -63.06
N TYR A 10 0.67 16.78 -62.39
CA TYR A 10 0.70 17.31 -61.02
C TYR A 10 0.45 18.82 -60.95
N TYR A 11 0.97 19.59 -61.92
CA TYR A 11 0.72 21.03 -62.01
C TYR A 11 -0.73 21.35 -62.40
N ASP A 12 -1.38 20.51 -63.23
CA ASP A 12 -2.80 20.67 -63.57
C ASP A 12 -3.71 20.43 -62.34
N ALA A 13 -3.31 19.57 -61.40
CA ALA A 13 -4.04 19.30 -60.16
C ALA A 13 -3.92 20.39 -59.08
N LEU A 14 -2.91 21.27 -59.17
CA LEU A 14 -2.70 22.36 -58.21
C LEU A 14 -3.48 23.64 -58.53
N ASN A 15 -4.02 23.77 -59.76
CA ASN A 15 -4.81 24.96 -60.17
C ASN A 15 -6.32 24.80 -60.00
N THR A 16 -6.77 23.70 -59.40
CA THR A 16 -8.14 23.59 -58.85
C THR A 16 -8.00 23.26 -57.38
N THR A 17 -8.77 23.91 -56.51
CA THR A 17 -8.88 23.56 -55.09
C THR A 17 -9.29 22.08 -54.98
N GLY A 18 -8.30 21.20 -54.76
CA GLY A 18 -8.48 19.77 -54.89
C GLY A 18 -7.80 19.00 -53.77
N LYS A 19 -8.59 18.23 -53.02
CA LYS A 19 -8.12 17.20 -52.09
C LYS A 19 -7.15 16.26 -52.81
N ILE A 20 -5.98 16.00 -52.19
CA ILE A 20 -5.06 14.96 -52.63
C ILE A 20 -5.31 13.73 -51.75
N ALA A 21 -5.80 12.64 -52.35
CA ALA A 21 -5.97 11.35 -51.70
C ALA A 21 -4.77 10.44 -52.05
N ASN A 22 -4.19 9.77 -51.06
CA ASN A 22 -3.21 8.71 -51.31
C ASN A 22 -3.92 7.38 -51.59
N THR A 23 -3.19 6.38 -52.09
CA THR A 23 -3.71 5.04 -52.45
C THR A 23 -4.23 4.23 -51.28
N GLU A 24 -4.07 4.70 -50.03
CA GLU A 24 -4.61 4.08 -48.82
C GLU A 24 -5.90 4.76 -48.32
N GLY A 25 -6.45 5.72 -49.07
CA GLY A 25 -7.73 6.37 -48.75
C GLY A 25 -7.68 7.35 -47.58
N ILE A 26 -6.48 7.74 -47.12
CA ILE A 26 -6.33 8.71 -46.02
C ILE A 26 -6.37 10.12 -46.62
N ASN A 27 -7.51 10.80 -46.43
CA ASN A 27 -7.67 12.18 -46.85
C ASN A 27 -6.93 13.12 -45.90
N SER A 28 -5.89 13.81 -46.39
CA SER A 28 -5.32 14.96 -45.69
C SER A 28 -6.00 16.24 -46.19
N MET A 29 -6.76 16.92 -45.32
CA MET A 29 -7.18 18.30 -45.57
C MET A 29 -6.13 19.24 -45.00
N TYR A 30 -5.54 20.08 -45.85
CA TYR A 30 -4.70 21.18 -45.40
C TYR A 30 -5.52 22.47 -45.43
N THR A 31 -5.73 23.08 -44.27
CA THR A 31 -6.17 24.48 -44.16
C THR A 31 -4.95 25.31 -43.77
N TYR A 32 -4.51 26.21 -44.66
CA TYR A 32 -3.46 27.17 -44.33
C TYR A 32 -4.05 28.25 -43.41
N SER A 33 -3.97 28.06 -42.09
CA SER A 33 -4.15 29.14 -41.13
C SER A 33 -2.82 29.91 -41.00
N THR A 34 -2.88 31.19 -41.30
CA THR A 34 -1.79 32.17 -41.33
C THR A 34 -0.93 32.18 -40.06
N PHE A 35 0.31 31.72 -40.16
CA PHE A 35 1.40 32.13 -39.27
C PHE A 35 2.36 33.01 -40.08
N ASN A 36 2.44 34.28 -39.68
CA ASN A 36 3.34 35.32 -40.19
C ASN A 36 4.78 35.02 -39.77
N THR A 37 5.51 34.29 -40.61
CA THR A 37 6.98 34.32 -40.72
C THR A 37 7.29 33.92 -42.17
N GLU A 38 8.26 34.61 -42.80
CA GLU A 38 8.65 34.58 -44.23
C GLU A 38 8.17 33.38 -45.09
N PRO A 39 7.76 33.60 -46.36
CA PRO A 39 7.20 32.55 -47.19
C PRO A 39 8.20 31.41 -47.41
N LEU A 40 8.00 30.32 -46.66
CA LEU A 40 8.76 29.08 -46.82
C LEU A 40 8.75 28.67 -48.30
N ASN A 41 9.94 28.39 -48.83
CA ASN A 41 10.10 27.85 -50.18
C ASN A 41 9.28 26.55 -50.31
N VAL A 42 8.76 26.28 -51.51
CA VAL A 42 8.03 25.05 -51.86
C VAL A 42 8.68 23.78 -51.27
N LYS A 43 10.01 23.66 -51.26
CA LYS A 43 10.75 22.55 -50.63
C LYS A 43 10.57 22.45 -49.12
N GLN A 44 10.52 23.58 -48.41
CA GLN A 44 10.35 23.62 -46.95
C GLN A 44 8.90 23.31 -46.55
N LYS A 45 7.92 23.79 -47.32
CA LYS A 45 6.50 23.43 -47.14
C LYS A 45 6.28 21.93 -47.35
N PHE A 46 6.95 21.34 -48.35
CA PHE A 46 6.92 19.90 -48.60
C PHE A 46 7.47 19.09 -47.41
N TYR A 47 8.60 19.52 -46.82
CA TYR A 47 9.23 18.86 -45.67
C TYR A 47 8.34 18.89 -44.42
N MET A 48 7.66 20.01 -44.15
CA MET A 48 6.75 20.15 -43.01
C MET A 48 5.48 19.29 -43.13
N CYS A 49 4.89 19.17 -44.33
CA CYS A 49 3.78 18.23 -44.56
C CYS A 49 4.23 16.77 -44.40
N PHE A 50 5.43 16.43 -44.86
CA PHE A 50 5.97 15.08 -44.68
C PHE A 50 6.21 14.73 -43.20
N LEU A 51 6.79 15.64 -42.43
CA LEU A 51 7.08 15.42 -41.01
C LEU A 51 5.80 15.28 -40.16
N THR A 52 4.79 16.12 -40.41
CA THR A 52 3.51 16.06 -39.69
C THR A 52 2.73 14.80 -40.00
N SER A 53 2.72 14.36 -41.26
CA SER A 53 2.13 13.09 -41.68
C SER A 53 2.86 11.89 -41.05
N LEU A 54 4.20 11.88 -41.07
CA LEU A 54 4.99 10.80 -40.48
C LEU A 54 4.77 10.70 -38.97
N TYR A 55 4.75 11.84 -38.26
CA TYR A 55 4.48 11.89 -36.82
C TYR A 55 3.09 11.34 -36.49
N THR A 56 2.07 11.72 -37.26
CA THR A 56 0.69 11.25 -37.07
C THR A 56 0.58 9.74 -37.32
N ILE A 57 1.24 9.22 -38.36
CA ILE A 57 1.28 7.78 -38.66
C ILE A 57 1.99 7.01 -37.55
N VAL A 58 3.12 7.51 -37.05
CA VAL A 58 3.86 6.86 -35.97
C VAL A 58 3.03 6.85 -34.69
N LEU A 59 2.41 7.97 -34.30
CA LEU A 59 1.56 8.03 -33.12
C LEU A 59 0.35 7.08 -33.25
N TYR A 60 -0.29 7.07 -34.42
CA TYR A 60 -1.43 6.19 -34.70
C TYR A 60 -1.03 4.71 -34.63
N LYS A 61 0.12 4.33 -35.20
CA LYS A 61 0.66 2.96 -35.06
C LYS A 61 1.01 2.64 -33.61
N LEU A 62 1.61 3.56 -32.87
CA LEU A 62 2.04 3.33 -31.49
C LEU A 62 0.84 3.14 -30.56
N VAL A 63 -0.18 4.00 -30.67
CA VAL A 63 -1.44 3.90 -29.92
C VAL A 63 -2.18 2.61 -30.27
N ASN A 64 -2.31 2.26 -31.55
CA ASN A 64 -2.97 1.01 -31.94
C ASN A 64 -2.18 -0.24 -31.52
N THR A 65 -0.83 -0.17 -31.52
CA THR A 65 0.01 -1.26 -31.03
C THR A 65 -0.15 -1.41 -29.51
N LEU A 66 -0.19 -0.31 -28.75
CA LEU A 66 -0.42 -0.33 -27.30
C LEU A 66 -1.81 -0.85 -26.94
N LEU A 67 -2.86 -0.41 -27.65
CA LEU A 67 -4.23 -0.89 -27.44
C LEU A 67 -4.40 -2.37 -27.83
N GLY A 68 -3.58 -2.89 -28.76
CA GLY A 68 -3.57 -4.30 -29.14
C GLY A 68 -2.85 -5.22 -28.15
N VAL A 69 -1.90 -4.68 -27.37
CA VAL A 69 -1.03 -5.45 -26.46
C VAL A 69 -1.48 -5.32 -25.00
N VAL A 70 -1.97 -4.16 -24.57
CA VAL A 70 -2.40 -3.89 -23.20
C VAL A 70 -3.93 -3.93 -23.13
N LYS A 71 -4.48 -5.08 -22.74
CA LYS A 71 -5.87 -5.15 -22.29
C LYS A 71 -5.89 -4.60 -20.86
N PRO A 72 -6.61 -3.50 -20.56
CA PRO A 72 -6.77 -3.08 -19.18
C PRO A 72 -7.49 -4.20 -18.43
N ASP A 73 -6.93 -4.61 -17.29
CA ASP A 73 -7.64 -5.52 -16.39
C ASP A 73 -8.99 -4.89 -16.06
N VAL A 74 -10.06 -5.68 -16.22
CA VAL A 74 -11.40 -5.25 -15.84
C VAL A 74 -11.36 -4.92 -14.36
N TYR A 75 -11.66 -3.67 -13.99
CA TYR A 75 -11.75 -3.27 -12.59
C TYR A 75 -12.76 -4.17 -11.89
N LYS A 76 -12.26 -5.04 -11.00
CA LYS A 76 -13.09 -5.89 -10.17
C LYS A 76 -13.64 -5.00 -9.06
N VAL A 77 -14.92 -4.66 -9.16
CA VAL A 77 -15.66 -4.06 -8.03
C VAL A 77 -15.82 -5.17 -7.00
N TYR A 78 -15.10 -5.06 -5.89
CA TYR A 78 -15.33 -5.93 -4.75
C TYR A 78 -16.47 -5.33 -3.93
N PRO A 79 -17.48 -6.13 -3.53
CA PRO A 79 -18.48 -5.67 -2.59
C PRO A 79 -17.78 -5.26 -1.29
N GLU A 80 -18.26 -4.20 -0.65
CA GLU A 80 -17.79 -3.84 0.69
C GLU A 80 -18.07 -5.01 1.65
N GLU A 81 -17.08 -5.39 2.43
CA GLU A 81 -17.28 -6.37 3.50
C GLU A 81 -18.28 -5.80 4.51
N PRO A 82 -19.16 -6.64 5.10
CA PRO A 82 -20.06 -6.17 6.13
C PRO A 82 -19.27 -5.57 7.31
N PRO A 83 -19.84 -4.56 7.99
CA PRO A 83 -19.20 -3.98 9.17
C PRO A 83 -19.02 -5.05 10.25
N ASN A 84 -17.95 -4.93 11.05
CA ASN A 84 -17.74 -5.78 12.21
C ASN A 84 -18.85 -5.52 13.24
N ASP A 85 -19.61 -6.56 13.57
CA ASP A 85 -20.78 -6.55 14.46
C ASP A 85 -20.45 -6.97 15.90
N THR A 86 -19.17 -7.10 16.24
CA THR A 86 -18.72 -7.43 17.60
C THR A 86 -19.20 -6.39 18.61
N ASP A 87 -19.90 -6.86 19.65
CA ASP A 87 -20.34 -6.01 20.77
C ASP A 87 -19.14 -5.70 21.69
N VAL A 88 -18.69 -4.44 21.67
CA VAL A 88 -17.52 -3.99 22.42
C VAL A 88 -17.74 -4.07 23.93
N GLU A 89 -18.94 -3.77 24.42
CA GLU A 89 -19.24 -3.72 25.85
C GLU A 89 -19.41 -5.13 26.42
N ASP A 90 -20.08 -6.03 25.69
CA ASP A 90 -20.12 -7.45 26.08
C ASP A 90 -18.72 -8.07 26.03
N THR A 91 -17.93 -7.76 25.00
CA THR A 91 -16.54 -8.22 24.91
C THR A 91 -15.72 -7.76 26.11
N LEU A 92 -15.79 -6.48 26.49
CA LEU A 92 -15.12 -5.96 27.67
C LEU A 92 -15.56 -6.71 28.93
N HIS A 93 -16.85 -6.94 29.10
CA HIS A 93 -17.41 -7.66 30.23
C HIS A 93 -16.94 -9.14 30.28
N LEU A 94 -16.83 -9.82 29.13
CA LEU A 94 -16.28 -11.17 29.04
C LEU A 94 -14.79 -11.22 29.38
N ILE A 95 -14.00 -10.23 28.94
CA ILE A 95 -12.58 -10.10 29.32
C ILE A 95 -12.44 -9.91 30.82
N GLN A 96 -13.24 -9.01 31.41
CA GLN A 96 -13.25 -8.74 32.86
C GLN A 96 -13.64 -9.97 33.68
N LYS A 97 -14.54 -10.81 33.17
CA LYS A 97 -14.92 -12.08 33.78
C LYS A 97 -13.89 -13.20 33.60
N ASN A 98 -12.83 -12.95 32.82
CA ASN A 98 -11.86 -13.96 32.41
C ASN A 98 -12.57 -15.21 31.83
N ASP A 99 -13.52 -15.00 30.91
CA ASP A 99 -14.30 -16.10 30.33
C ASP A 99 -13.38 -17.00 29.48
N SER A 100 -13.28 -18.27 29.87
CA SER A 100 -12.47 -19.29 29.19
C SER A 100 -12.84 -19.56 27.72
N ARG A 101 -14.04 -19.16 27.30
CA ARG A 101 -14.51 -19.34 25.92
C ARG A 101 -14.03 -18.22 25.00
N LEU A 102 -13.64 -17.07 25.55
CA LEU A 102 -13.16 -15.93 24.79
C LEU A 102 -11.64 -16.06 24.58
N MET A 103 -11.26 -16.67 23.46
CA MET A 103 -9.85 -16.86 23.09
C MET A 103 -9.36 -15.84 22.05
N GLU A 104 -10.27 -15.19 21.33
CA GLU A 104 -9.99 -14.23 20.27
C GLU A 104 -10.89 -13.01 20.43
N VAL A 105 -10.28 -11.83 20.36
CA VAL A 105 -10.95 -10.53 20.44
C VAL A 105 -10.65 -9.77 19.15
N ASN A 106 -11.67 -9.55 18.33
CA ASN A 106 -11.54 -8.84 17.06
C ASN A 106 -12.43 -7.59 17.04
N LEU A 107 -11.82 -6.43 17.24
CA LEU A 107 -12.50 -5.13 17.20
C LEU A 107 -12.12 -4.34 15.94
N ASN A 108 -11.62 -5.02 14.91
CA ASN A 108 -11.14 -4.36 13.70
C ASN A 108 -12.25 -3.57 13.01
N ASN A 109 -11.91 -2.37 12.54
CA ASN A 109 -12.76 -1.47 11.77
C ASN A 109 -14.05 -1.02 12.48
N ILE A 110 -14.18 -1.26 13.79
CA ILE A 110 -15.25 -0.68 14.60
C ILE A 110 -14.87 0.78 14.87
N GLN A 111 -15.62 1.69 14.28
CA GLN A 111 -15.38 3.12 14.42
C GLN A 111 -15.96 3.64 15.75
N ASP A 112 -15.38 4.74 16.23
CA ASP A 112 -15.88 5.52 17.36
C ASP A 112 -15.97 4.77 18.70
N ILE A 113 -15.15 3.73 18.91
CA ILE A 113 -14.93 3.16 20.24
C ILE A 113 -14.30 4.24 21.15
N PRO A 114 -14.91 4.56 22.31
CA PRO A 114 -14.32 5.52 23.23
C PRO A 114 -12.92 5.08 23.70
N ILE A 115 -11.96 6.01 23.70
CA ILE A 115 -10.61 5.75 24.23
C ILE A 115 -10.63 5.16 25.65
N PRO A 116 -11.50 5.62 26.59
CA PRO A 116 -11.63 4.99 27.90
C PRO A 116 -12.05 3.51 27.84
N THR A 117 -12.92 3.13 26.90
CA THR A 117 -13.34 1.73 26.71
C THR A 117 -12.18 0.88 26.22
N LEU A 118 -11.41 1.35 25.22
CA LEU A 118 -10.21 0.65 24.76
C LEU A 118 -9.17 0.50 25.88
N LYS A 119 -8.96 1.55 26.68
CA LYS A 119 -8.09 1.47 27.86
C LYS A 119 -8.58 0.42 28.84
N ALA A 120 -9.86 0.41 29.17
CA ALA A 120 -10.46 -0.57 30.08
C ALA A 120 -10.30 -2.01 29.57
N ILE A 121 -10.34 -2.22 28.25
CA ILE A 121 -10.04 -3.53 27.64
C ILE A 121 -8.59 -3.95 27.96
N PHE A 122 -7.61 -3.07 27.71
CA PHE A 122 -6.20 -3.41 27.99
C PHE A 122 -5.89 -3.55 29.48
N GLU A 123 -6.49 -2.71 30.33
CA GLU A 123 -6.41 -2.84 31.79
C GLU A 123 -6.99 -4.19 32.26
N ALA A 124 -8.15 -4.62 31.74
CA ALA A 124 -8.74 -5.92 32.06
C ALA A 124 -7.89 -7.09 31.52
N MET A 125 -7.23 -6.90 30.39
CA MET A 125 -6.32 -7.88 29.79
C MET A 125 -5.08 -8.15 30.63
N GLU A 126 -4.64 -7.24 31.52
CA GLU A 126 -3.47 -7.47 32.39
C GLU A 126 -3.52 -8.81 33.15
N ARG A 127 -4.73 -9.23 33.56
CA ARG A 127 -4.96 -10.45 34.35
C ARG A 127 -5.71 -11.54 33.58
N ASN A 128 -6.01 -11.32 32.31
CA ASN A 128 -6.74 -12.29 31.50
C ASN A 128 -5.83 -13.47 31.11
N THR A 129 -6.33 -14.69 31.31
CA THR A 129 -5.59 -15.95 31.10
C THR A 129 -6.11 -16.80 29.94
N HIS A 130 -7.01 -16.27 29.12
CA HIS A 130 -7.67 -17.04 28.06
C HIS A 130 -7.57 -16.41 26.67
N VAL A 131 -7.57 -15.09 26.55
CA VAL A 131 -7.45 -14.40 25.27
C VAL A 131 -6.04 -14.57 24.72
N LEU A 132 -5.92 -15.25 23.58
CA LEU A 132 -4.67 -15.53 22.88
C LEU A 132 -4.41 -14.54 21.74
N SER A 133 -5.47 -13.99 21.15
CA SER A 133 -5.38 -13.02 20.05
C SER A 133 -6.28 -11.82 20.31
N LEU A 134 -5.72 -10.62 20.14
CA LEU A 134 -6.44 -9.36 20.26
C LEU A 134 -6.10 -8.44 19.08
N SER A 135 -7.12 -7.95 18.39
CA SER A 135 -6.98 -7.05 17.25
C SER A 135 -7.86 -5.81 17.43
N ILE A 136 -7.26 -4.63 17.27
CA ILE A 136 -7.92 -3.31 17.27
C ILE A 136 -7.47 -2.50 16.04
N ALA A 137 -7.36 -3.16 14.89
CA ALA A 137 -6.89 -2.50 13.68
C ALA A 137 -7.95 -1.54 13.16
N GLY A 138 -7.56 -0.32 12.77
CA GLY A 138 -8.49 0.65 12.20
C GLY A 138 -9.50 1.26 13.18
N THR A 139 -9.23 1.24 14.49
CA THR A 139 -10.14 1.76 15.55
C THR A 139 -9.82 3.19 15.99
N ARG A 140 -8.96 3.91 15.26
CA ARG A 140 -8.49 5.27 15.59
C ARG A 140 -7.77 5.38 16.94
N SER A 141 -7.15 4.29 17.41
CA SER A 141 -6.40 4.27 18.66
C SER A 141 -5.16 5.17 18.60
N ASN A 142 -4.80 5.77 19.73
CA ASN A 142 -3.73 6.77 19.86
C ASN A 142 -2.81 6.47 21.05
N ASP A 143 -1.88 7.37 21.36
CA ASP A 143 -0.86 7.15 22.40
C ASP A 143 -1.42 6.76 23.78
N PRO A 144 -2.51 7.34 24.31
CA PRO A 144 -3.15 6.85 25.53
C PRO A 144 -3.47 5.35 25.53
N VAL A 145 -3.96 4.82 24.40
CA VAL A 145 -4.21 3.38 24.22
C VAL A 145 -2.89 2.63 24.13
N ALA A 146 -1.88 3.18 23.44
CA ALA A 146 -0.55 2.57 23.36
C ALA A 146 0.13 2.42 24.73
N HIS A 147 -0.07 3.37 25.65
CA HIS A 147 0.44 3.24 27.02
C HIS A 147 -0.28 2.13 27.79
N ALA A 148 -1.62 2.03 27.67
CA ALA A 148 -2.37 0.93 28.28
C ALA A 148 -1.96 -0.44 27.70
N ILE A 149 -1.67 -0.52 26.40
CA ILE A 149 -1.09 -1.72 25.77
C ILE A 149 0.27 -2.04 26.40
N ALA A 150 1.14 -1.04 26.58
CA ALA A 150 2.46 -1.25 27.16
C ALA A 150 2.39 -1.73 28.62
N GLU A 151 1.47 -1.21 29.42
CA GLU A 151 1.21 -1.67 30.79
C GLU A 151 0.68 -3.11 30.80
N MET A 152 -0.28 -3.41 29.92
CA MET A 152 -0.81 -4.76 29.73
C MET A 152 0.29 -5.76 29.36
N LEU A 153 1.16 -5.43 28.42
CA LEU A 153 2.24 -6.32 27.98
C LEU A 153 3.30 -6.58 29.07
N GLN A 154 3.45 -5.71 30.07
CA GLN A 154 4.36 -5.96 31.19
C GLN A 154 3.83 -7.02 32.16
N SER A 155 2.52 -7.18 32.24
CA SER A 155 1.87 -8.04 33.23
C SER A 155 1.26 -9.30 32.62
N ASN A 156 0.70 -9.19 31.41
CA ASN A 156 0.01 -10.29 30.76
C ASN A 156 1.01 -11.33 30.24
N THR A 157 0.78 -12.58 30.60
CA THR A 157 1.61 -13.74 30.24
C THR A 157 0.84 -14.78 29.43
N THR A 158 -0.23 -14.36 28.75
CA THR A 158 -1.14 -15.26 28.02
C THR A 158 -1.27 -14.87 26.55
N LEU A 159 -1.38 -13.58 26.24
CA LEU A 159 -1.60 -13.08 24.90
C LEU A 159 -0.44 -13.46 23.97
N GLN A 160 -0.77 -14.03 22.81
CA GLN A 160 0.19 -14.54 21.84
C GLN A 160 0.24 -13.70 20.55
N SER A 161 -0.86 -13.05 20.17
CA SER A 161 -0.95 -12.23 18.96
C SER A 161 -1.66 -10.91 19.25
N LEU A 162 -1.01 -9.80 18.88
CA LEU A 162 -1.55 -8.45 19.03
C LEU A 162 -1.49 -7.72 17.69
N ASN A 163 -2.62 -7.19 17.23
CA ASN A 163 -2.68 -6.36 16.04
C ASN A 163 -3.27 -4.98 16.34
N ILE A 164 -2.45 -3.95 16.09
CA ILE A 164 -2.76 -2.53 16.29
C ILE A 164 -2.50 -1.71 15.01
N GLU A 165 -2.52 -2.36 13.84
CA GLU A 165 -2.33 -1.73 12.54
C GLU A 165 -3.35 -0.62 12.25
N SER A 166 -3.03 0.28 11.32
CA SER A 166 -4.00 1.26 10.80
C SER A 166 -4.58 2.20 11.86
N ASN A 167 -3.74 2.63 12.81
CA ASN A 167 -4.13 3.50 13.93
C ASN A 167 -3.37 4.84 13.91
N PHE A 168 -3.50 5.61 14.99
CA PHE A 168 -2.94 6.96 15.17
C PHE A 168 -1.87 6.96 16.28
N ILE A 169 -1.19 5.83 16.47
CA ILE A 169 -0.13 5.70 17.47
C ILE A 169 1.12 6.39 16.91
N THR A 170 1.68 7.31 17.71
CA THR A 170 2.88 8.05 17.32
C THR A 170 4.15 7.28 17.69
N ALA A 171 5.30 7.83 17.30
CA ALA A 171 6.61 7.33 17.73
C ALA A 171 6.73 7.21 19.26
N GLN A 172 6.11 8.12 20.03
CA GLN A 172 6.17 8.09 21.50
C GLN A 172 5.38 6.92 22.07
N GLY A 173 4.12 6.74 21.66
CA GLY A 173 3.31 5.60 22.06
C GLY A 173 3.94 4.26 21.64
N MET A 174 4.49 4.20 20.42
CA MET A 174 5.15 2.98 19.94
C MET A 174 6.41 2.64 20.75
N MET A 175 7.19 3.65 21.15
CA MET A 175 8.37 3.45 22.00
C MET A 175 8.00 2.84 23.37
N ALA A 176 6.84 3.20 23.93
CA ALA A 176 6.34 2.58 25.17
C ALA A 176 6.05 1.08 24.96
N ILE A 177 5.36 0.74 23.87
CA ILE A 177 5.07 -0.66 23.51
C ILE A 177 6.35 -1.45 23.31
N ILE A 178 7.32 -0.93 22.54
CA ILE A 178 8.59 -1.63 22.26
C ILE A 178 9.37 -1.89 23.55
N LYS A 179 9.37 -0.94 24.49
CA LYS A 179 10.01 -1.15 25.80
C LYS A 179 9.35 -2.27 26.59
N ALA A 180 8.02 -2.32 26.63
CA ALA A 180 7.30 -3.40 27.29
C ALA A 180 7.57 -4.76 26.65
N LEU A 181 7.66 -4.82 25.32
CA LEU A 181 7.97 -6.04 24.58
C LEU A 181 9.35 -6.61 24.90
N LYS A 182 10.32 -5.83 25.38
CA LYS A 182 11.63 -6.40 25.76
C LYS A 182 11.53 -7.38 26.92
N GLU A 183 10.59 -7.14 27.83
CA GLU A 183 10.37 -7.95 29.03
C GLU A 183 9.27 -9.00 28.84
N ASN A 184 8.38 -8.81 27.87
CA ASN A 184 7.33 -9.77 27.57
C ASN A 184 7.90 -11.00 26.82
N SER A 185 7.69 -12.19 27.37
CA SER A 185 8.18 -13.45 26.82
C SER A 185 7.08 -14.36 26.24
N THR A 186 5.85 -13.86 26.14
CA THR A 186 4.67 -14.66 25.76
C THR A 186 4.09 -14.25 24.42
N LEU A 187 4.21 -12.98 24.04
CA LEU A 187 3.73 -12.49 22.76
C LEU A 187 4.62 -13.01 21.62
N THR A 188 4.00 -13.67 20.65
CA THR A 188 4.70 -14.31 19.52
C THR A 188 4.54 -13.54 18.20
N GLU A 189 3.43 -12.81 18.07
CA GLU A 189 3.12 -11.99 16.90
C GLU A 189 2.70 -10.59 17.33
N ILE A 190 3.30 -9.58 16.70
CA ILE A 190 2.82 -8.21 16.80
C ILE A 190 2.72 -7.57 15.42
N LYS A 191 1.61 -6.89 15.14
CA LYS A 191 1.41 -6.10 13.92
C LYS A 191 1.14 -4.65 14.27
N ILE A 192 1.97 -3.76 13.74
CA ILE A 192 2.00 -2.34 14.09
C ILE A 192 2.05 -1.41 12.88
N ASP A 193 1.97 -1.96 11.67
CA ASP A 193 2.11 -1.21 10.42
C ASP A 193 0.96 -0.22 10.15
N ASN A 194 1.13 0.60 9.10
CA ASN A 194 0.13 1.54 8.60
C ASN A 194 -0.37 2.54 9.66
N GLN A 195 0.49 2.95 10.60
CA GLN A 195 0.16 4.07 11.48
C GLN A 195 0.01 5.36 10.66
N ARG A 196 -0.81 6.30 11.15
CA ARG A 196 -1.08 7.55 10.45
C ARG A 196 0.18 8.37 10.15
N GLN A 197 1.21 8.23 10.97
CA GLN A 197 2.50 8.88 10.79
C GLN A 197 3.61 7.85 10.69
N ILE A 198 4.65 8.19 9.94
CA ILE A 198 5.89 7.42 9.91
C ILE A 198 6.52 7.49 11.31
N LEU A 199 6.89 6.32 11.86
CA LEU A 199 7.43 6.22 13.22
C LEU A 199 8.84 6.80 13.37
N GLY A 200 9.63 6.78 12.29
CA GLY A 200 10.96 7.37 12.22
C GLY A 200 12.10 6.40 12.59
N ASP A 201 13.31 6.76 12.16
CA ASP A 201 14.50 5.90 12.20
C ASP A 201 14.86 5.41 13.61
N SER A 202 14.66 6.26 14.63
CA SER A 202 14.94 5.91 16.02
C SER A 202 14.04 4.77 16.51
N VAL A 203 12.76 4.78 16.12
CA VAL A 203 11.81 3.72 16.44
C VAL A 203 12.19 2.44 15.70
N GLU A 204 12.54 2.51 14.43
CA GLU A 204 12.96 1.33 13.66
C GLU A 204 14.19 0.64 14.26
N MET A 205 15.19 1.43 14.65
CA MET A 205 16.38 0.93 15.33
C MET A 205 16.04 0.25 16.65
N GLU A 206 15.08 0.79 17.39
CA GLU A 206 14.63 0.21 18.66
C GLU A 206 13.83 -1.07 18.46
N ILE A 207 12.96 -1.14 17.43
CA ILE A 207 12.26 -2.39 17.06
C ILE A 207 13.29 -3.48 16.76
N ALA A 208 14.31 -3.20 15.95
CA ALA A 208 15.35 -4.16 15.64
C ALA A 208 16.11 -4.61 16.90
N SER A 209 16.48 -3.67 17.77
CA SER A 209 17.13 -3.95 19.05
C SER A 209 16.26 -4.82 19.97
N MET A 210 14.96 -4.54 20.06
CA MET A 210 14.03 -5.34 20.83
C MET A 210 13.94 -6.78 20.30
N LEU A 211 13.82 -6.98 18.99
CA LEU A 211 13.74 -8.32 18.39
C LEU A 211 15.02 -9.14 18.60
N GLU A 212 16.18 -8.50 18.60
CA GLU A 212 17.46 -9.16 18.90
C GLU A 212 17.50 -9.69 20.34
N ASN A 213 16.90 -8.98 21.29
CA ASN A 213 16.92 -9.31 22.72
C ASN A 213 15.69 -10.11 23.18
N ASN A 214 14.61 -10.16 22.39
CA ASN A 214 13.42 -10.94 22.70
C ASN A 214 13.29 -12.16 21.76
N PRO A 215 13.48 -13.40 22.25
CA PRO A 215 13.35 -14.61 21.44
C PRO A 215 11.89 -15.08 21.23
N SER A 216 10.91 -14.54 21.96
CA SER A 216 9.52 -14.98 21.91
C SER A 216 8.77 -14.51 20.66
N ILE A 217 9.09 -13.31 20.17
CA ILE A 217 8.47 -12.75 18.96
C ILE A 217 9.04 -13.45 17.72
N ILE A 218 8.18 -14.16 17.00
CA ILE A 218 8.52 -14.90 15.77
C ILE A 218 7.91 -14.26 14.52
N LYS A 219 7.01 -13.28 14.68
CA LYS A 219 6.39 -12.58 13.57
C LYS A 219 6.17 -11.11 13.92
N ILE A 220 6.62 -10.23 13.03
CA ILE A 220 6.39 -8.79 13.11
C ILE A 220 5.74 -8.28 11.82
N GLY A 221 4.60 -7.62 11.96
CA GLY A 221 3.94 -6.86 10.89
C GLY A 221 4.37 -5.40 10.97
N TYR A 222 5.47 -5.07 10.30
CA TYR A 222 5.95 -3.69 10.14
C TYR A 222 6.84 -3.56 8.90
N HIS A 223 6.55 -2.60 8.04
CA HIS A 223 7.42 -2.26 6.91
C HIS A 223 8.52 -1.29 7.34
N PHE A 224 9.75 -1.82 7.47
CA PHE A 224 10.94 -1.00 7.71
C PHE A 224 11.33 -0.17 6.48
N THR A 225 11.47 1.13 6.70
CA THR A 225 11.98 2.08 5.71
C THR A 225 13.50 1.99 5.58
N GLN A 226 14.21 1.76 6.69
CA GLN A 226 15.67 1.71 6.72
C GLN A 226 16.19 0.28 6.52
N GLN A 227 17.18 0.13 5.63
CA GLN A 227 17.74 -1.19 5.31
C GLN A 227 18.44 -1.85 6.51
N GLY A 228 19.10 -1.06 7.36
CA GLY A 228 19.83 -1.54 8.54
C GLY A 228 18.92 -2.25 9.56
N PRO A 229 17.96 -1.54 10.18
CA PRO A 229 16.93 -2.13 11.04
C PRO A 229 16.22 -3.33 10.41
N ARG A 230 15.85 -3.22 9.13
CA ARG A 230 15.17 -4.29 8.40
C ARG A 230 15.99 -5.59 8.37
N ALA A 231 17.27 -5.50 8.04
CA ALA A 231 18.15 -6.66 8.00
C ALA A 231 18.33 -7.29 9.39
N ARG A 232 18.53 -6.46 10.42
CA ARG A 232 18.66 -6.89 11.81
C ARG A 232 17.40 -7.60 12.31
N ALA A 233 16.23 -7.00 12.09
CA ALA A 233 14.94 -7.58 12.43
C ALA A 233 14.72 -8.93 11.71
N ALA A 234 15.02 -9.01 10.41
CA ALA A 234 14.89 -10.26 9.66
C ALA A 234 15.78 -11.39 10.20
N LEU A 235 17.02 -11.08 10.57
CA LEU A 235 17.94 -12.04 11.20
C LEU A 235 17.43 -12.49 12.57
N ALA A 236 16.97 -11.56 13.40
CA ALA A 236 16.42 -11.86 14.72
C ALA A 236 15.19 -12.76 14.63
N ILE A 237 14.25 -12.44 13.73
CA ILE A 237 13.05 -13.26 13.49
C ILE A 237 13.42 -14.65 12.97
N THR A 238 14.39 -14.76 12.06
CA THR A 238 14.87 -16.06 11.55
C THR A 238 15.43 -16.91 12.70
N ARG A 239 16.29 -16.31 13.55
CA ARG A 239 16.83 -16.95 14.74
C ARG A 239 15.74 -17.44 15.69
N ASN A 240 14.73 -16.62 15.97
CA ASN A 240 13.64 -16.96 16.88
C ASN A 240 12.81 -18.14 16.35
N ASN A 241 12.49 -18.13 15.05
CA ASN A 241 11.82 -19.24 14.38
C ASN A 241 12.66 -20.54 14.40
N ASP A 242 13.99 -20.44 14.23
CA ASP A 242 14.89 -21.59 14.32
C ASP A 242 14.92 -22.19 15.74
N ILE A 243 14.91 -21.36 16.79
CA ILE A 243 14.81 -21.81 18.19
C ILE A 243 13.50 -22.56 18.40
N LEU A 244 12.38 -21.99 17.96
CA LEU A 244 11.07 -22.64 18.06
C LEU A 244 11.02 -23.96 17.29
N ARG A 245 11.62 -24.03 16.10
CA ARG A 245 11.73 -25.28 15.34
C ARG A 245 12.51 -26.34 16.11
N GLN A 246 13.66 -25.98 16.71
CA GLN A 246 14.46 -26.91 17.50
C GLN A 246 13.71 -27.43 18.73
N GLN A 247 12.89 -26.59 19.37
CA GLN A 247 12.07 -27.00 20.51
C GLN A 247 10.99 -28.02 20.13
N ARG A 248 10.43 -27.95 18.91
CA ARG A 248 9.41 -28.90 18.43
C ARG A 248 9.95 -30.30 18.07
N VAL A 249 11.26 -30.41 17.85
CA VAL A 249 11.92 -31.66 17.44
C VAL A 249 12.47 -32.44 18.64
N ARG A 250 12.55 -31.82 19.82
CA ARG A 250 12.92 -32.47 21.08
C ARG A 250 11.70 -33.12 21.74
#